data_AF-A0A1B6H8Z6-F1
#
_entry.id   AF-A0A1B6H8Z6-F1
#
_cell.length_a   1.000
_cell.length_b   1.000
_cell.length_c   1.000
_cell.angle_alpha   90.00
_cell.angle_beta   90.00
_cell.angle_gamma   90.00
#
_symmetry.space_group_name_H-M   'P 1'
#
loop_
_entity.id
_entity.type
_entity.pdbx_description
1 polymer ?
#
loop_
_entity_poly.entity_id
_entity_poly.type
_entity_poly.pdbx_seq_one_letter_code
_entity_poly.pdbx_strand_id
1 'polypeptide(L)'
;LILEFTFDDLMRIKSWHLAVRTHRELVPRSVVGLHTQQDPGMLDQLTKNITRQGITNSTLNYLRLCVILEPMQELMSRHKAYALPPRDCLKTTLFQKWQRMIAPPESQRPANKRRKRKGSQSGGAANNAPPVPNKKRSPGPNFSLASQDVMVVGEPSLMGG
;
A
#
# COMPACT_ATOMS: atom_id res chain seq x y z
N LEU A 1 -7.22 -26.81 -4.43
CA LEU A 1 -7.71 -25.65 -5.19
C LEU A 1 -9.10 -25.33 -4.69
N ILE A 2 -9.37 -24.07 -4.34
CA ILE A 2 -10.69 -23.59 -3.92
C ILE A 2 -11.03 -22.42 -4.86
N LEU A 3 -12.24 -22.46 -5.44
CA LEU A 3 -12.76 -21.44 -6.33
C LEU A 3 -14.14 -21.00 -5.82
N GLU A 4 -14.36 -19.69 -5.79
CA GLU A 4 -15.70 -19.12 -5.62
C GLU A 4 -16.10 -18.42 -6.90
N PHE A 5 -17.35 -18.61 -7.33
CA PHE A 5 -17.89 -18.00 -8.53
C PHE A 5 -18.96 -16.96 -8.17
N THR A 6 -19.09 -15.94 -9.01
CA THR A 6 -20.23 -15.03 -8.96
C THR A 6 -21.49 -15.76 -9.39
N PHE A 7 -22.62 -15.46 -8.74
CA PHE A 7 -23.92 -15.95 -9.17
C PHE A 7 -24.51 -14.97 -10.19
N ASP A 8 -23.95 -15.00 -11.40
CA ASP A 8 -24.38 -14.27 -12.58
C ASP A 8 -24.33 -15.20 -13.80
N ASP A 9 -24.93 -14.81 -14.93
CA ASP A 9 -25.00 -15.64 -16.14
C ASP A 9 -23.61 -16.02 -16.70
N LEU A 10 -22.58 -15.25 -16.35
CA LEU A 10 -21.20 -15.44 -16.79
C LEU A 10 -20.38 -16.37 -15.88
N MET A 11 -20.88 -16.69 -14.68
CA MET A 11 -20.20 -17.54 -13.68
C MET A 11 -18.71 -17.24 -13.55
N ARG A 12 -18.37 -15.97 -13.33
CA ARG A 12 -16.96 -15.51 -13.26
C ARG A 12 -16.31 -15.95 -11.95
N ILE A 13 -15.01 -16.24 -12.00
CA ILE A 13 -14.23 -16.53 -10.79
C ILE A 13 -14.14 -15.25 -9.95
N LYS A 14 -14.73 -15.30 -8.75
CA LYS A 14 -14.69 -14.25 -7.74
C LYS A 14 -13.45 -14.39 -6.84
N SER A 15 -13.14 -15.61 -6.46
CA SER A 15 -12.01 -15.93 -5.59
C SER A 15 -11.28 -17.16 -6.09
N TRP A 16 -9.95 -17.11 -6.07
CA TRP A 16 -9.10 -18.23 -6.43
C TRP A 16 -8.04 -18.45 -5.37
N HIS A 17 -8.10 -19.61 -4.70
CA HIS A 17 -7.13 -20.01 -3.69
C HIS A 17 -6.47 -21.34 -4.05
N LEU A 18 -5.17 -21.30 -4.34
CA LEU A 18 -4.35 -22.46 -4.66
C LEU A 18 -3.30 -22.69 -3.56
N ALA A 19 -3.37 -23.84 -2.89
CA ALA A 19 -2.36 -24.29 -1.94
C ALA A 19 -1.61 -25.49 -2.53
N VAL A 20 -0.34 -25.31 -2.85
CA VAL A 20 0.53 -26.38 -3.40
C VAL A 20 1.20 -27.12 -2.25
N ARG A 21 1.06 -28.46 -2.23
CA ARG A 21 1.69 -29.33 -1.21
C ARG A 21 2.88 -30.11 -1.77
N THR A 22 2.75 -30.62 -2.99
CA THR A 22 3.78 -31.39 -3.70
C THR A 22 3.83 -30.95 -5.16
N HIS A 23 4.98 -31.11 -5.80
CA HIS A 23 5.15 -30.88 -7.24
C HIS A 23 6.09 -31.94 -7.81
N ARG A 24 5.98 -32.19 -9.12
CA ARG A 24 6.85 -33.11 -9.86
C ARG A 24 7.20 -32.48 -11.20
N GLU A 25 8.47 -32.56 -11.59
CA GLU A 25 8.96 -32.13 -12.88
C GLU A 25 9.24 -33.37 -13.73
N LEU A 26 8.66 -33.42 -14.93
CA LEU A 26 8.75 -34.57 -15.82
C LEU A 26 9.72 -34.25 -16.96
N VAL A 27 10.75 -35.08 -17.11
CA VAL A 27 11.75 -34.95 -18.18
C VAL A 27 11.43 -35.97 -19.29
N PRO A 28 11.32 -35.53 -20.56
CA PRO A 28 11.11 -36.45 -21.67
C PRO A 28 12.26 -37.45 -21.83
N ARG A 29 11.93 -38.74 -22.02
CA ARG A 29 12.93 -39.81 -22.16
C ARG A 29 13.87 -39.62 -23.36
N SER A 30 13.40 -38.99 -24.43
CA SER A 30 14.22 -38.67 -25.61
C SER A 30 15.38 -37.74 -25.25
N VAL A 31 15.15 -36.76 -24.38
CA VAL A 31 16.18 -35.83 -23.90
C VAL A 31 17.18 -36.55 -23.02
N VAL A 32 16.72 -37.45 -22.15
CA VAL A 32 17.61 -38.27 -21.32
C VAL A 32 18.52 -39.15 -22.18
N GLY A 33 17.94 -39.87 -23.16
CA GLY A 33 18.69 -40.79 -24.04
C GLY A 33 19.75 -40.10 -24.89
N LEU A 34 19.44 -38.90 -25.41
CA LEU A 34 20.38 -38.10 -26.21
C LEU A 34 21.60 -37.65 -25.39
N HIS A 35 21.37 -37.18 -24.16
CA HIS A 35 22.43 -36.60 -23.34
C HIS A 35 23.23 -37.65 -22.56
N THR A 36 22.66 -38.83 -22.32
CA THR A 36 23.41 -39.96 -21.73
C THR A 36 24.55 -40.42 -22.64
N GLN A 37 24.43 -40.24 -23.96
CA GLN A 37 25.47 -40.65 -24.92
C GLN A 37 26.53 -39.56 -25.19
N GLN A 38 26.22 -38.28 -24.93
CA GLN A 38 27.09 -37.17 -25.32
C GLN A 38 27.89 -36.59 -24.14
N ASP A 39 27.30 -36.43 -22.96
CA ASP A 39 27.99 -35.82 -21.81
C ASP A 39 27.29 -36.18 -20.47
N PRO A 40 27.94 -36.96 -19.58
CA PRO A 40 27.41 -37.29 -18.25
C PRO A 40 27.10 -36.05 -17.39
N GLY A 41 27.85 -34.95 -17.54
CA GLY A 41 27.68 -33.74 -16.73
C GLY A 41 26.36 -33.00 -17.01
N MET A 42 25.77 -33.20 -18.18
CA MET A 42 24.51 -32.53 -18.54
C MET A 42 23.29 -33.21 -17.90
N LEU A 43 23.36 -34.51 -17.64
CA LEU A 43 22.29 -35.26 -16.99
C LEU A 43 22.09 -34.82 -15.54
N ASP A 44 23.19 -34.49 -14.85
CA ASP A 44 23.18 -33.93 -13.50
C ASP A 44 22.48 -32.57 -13.44
N GLN A 45 22.57 -31.77 -14.51
CA GLN A 45 21.82 -30.51 -14.59
C GLN A 45 20.34 -30.75 -14.82
N LEU A 46 20.00 -31.72 -15.67
CA LEU A 46 18.62 -32.05 -16.03
C LEU A 46 17.82 -32.66 -14.86
N THR A 47 18.52 -33.25 -13.89
CA THR A 47 17.95 -33.82 -12.66
C THR A 47 17.62 -32.76 -11.61
N LYS A 48 18.15 -31.54 -11.74
CA LYS A 48 17.88 -30.45 -10.80
C LYS A 48 16.52 -29.84 -11.11
N ASN A 49 15.75 -29.56 -10.05
CA ASN A 49 14.49 -28.87 -10.20
C ASN A 49 14.70 -27.44 -10.74
N ILE A 50 13.85 -27.04 -11.70
CA ILE A 50 13.81 -25.68 -12.24
C ILE A 50 12.81 -24.79 -11.50
N THR A 51 11.85 -25.37 -10.78
CA THR A 51 10.82 -24.65 -10.01
C THR A 51 11.00 -24.76 -8.50
N ARG A 52 10.36 -23.85 -7.77
CA ARG A 52 10.22 -23.90 -6.31
C ARG A 52 8.76 -24.11 -5.98
N GLN A 53 8.43 -25.27 -5.41
CA GLN A 53 7.04 -25.69 -5.14
C GLN A 53 6.16 -25.66 -6.40
N GLY A 54 6.70 -26.04 -7.56
CA GLY A 54 5.95 -26.03 -8.83
C GLY A 54 5.77 -24.65 -9.45
N ILE A 55 6.37 -23.59 -8.88
CA ILE A 55 6.31 -22.23 -9.41
C ILE A 55 7.70 -21.81 -9.89
N THR A 56 7.78 -21.27 -11.11
CA THR A 56 9.03 -20.76 -11.68
C THR A 56 9.52 -19.55 -10.92
N ASN A 57 10.84 -19.30 -10.96
CA ASN A 57 11.42 -18.13 -10.28
C ASN A 57 10.88 -16.80 -10.82
N SER A 58 10.61 -16.73 -12.13
CA SER A 58 9.98 -15.56 -12.77
C SER A 58 8.60 -15.27 -12.19
N THR A 59 7.74 -16.29 -12.08
CA THR A 59 6.40 -16.15 -11.49
C THR A 59 6.46 -15.81 -10.01
N LEU A 60 7.39 -16.40 -9.24
CA LEU A 60 7.59 -16.04 -7.83
C LEU A 60 8.02 -14.57 -7.67
N ASN A 61 8.93 -14.10 -8.50
CA ASN A 61 9.38 -12.71 -8.47
C ASN A 61 8.24 -11.76 -8.86
N TYR A 62 7.43 -12.12 -9.85
CA TYR A 62 6.23 -11.37 -10.22
C TYR A 62 5.24 -11.28 -9.05
N LEU A 63 4.90 -12.41 -8.41
CA LEU A 63 3.98 -12.43 -7.26
C LEU A 63 4.51 -11.62 -6.07
N ARG A 64 5.81 -11.66 -5.79
CA ARG A 64 6.45 -10.82 -4.77
C ARG A 64 6.31 -9.33 -5.08
N LEU A 65 6.44 -8.95 -6.35
CA LEU A 65 6.20 -7.56 -6.77
C LEU A 65 4.73 -7.18 -6.60
N CYS A 66 3.77 -8.05 -6.95
CA CYS A 66 2.35 -7.76 -6.77
C CYS A 66 2.00 -7.40 -5.32
N VAL A 67 2.58 -8.10 -4.33
CA VAL A 67 2.38 -7.82 -2.89
C VAL A 67 2.85 -6.41 -2.51
N ILE A 68 3.89 -5.89 -3.14
CA ILE A 68 4.42 -4.54 -2.89
C ILE A 68 3.64 -3.49 -3.69
N LEU A 69 3.27 -3.82 -4.93
CA LEU A 69 2.62 -2.88 -5.83
C LEU A 69 1.20 -2.55 -5.38
N GLU A 70 0.48 -3.48 -4.75
CA GLU A 70 -0.86 -3.24 -4.22
C GLU A 70 -0.91 -2.06 -3.22
N PRO A 71 -0.13 -2.03 -2.12
CA PRO A 71 -0.08 -0.86 -1.25
C PRO A 71 0.57 0.36 -1.92
N MET A 72 1.48 0.18 -2.88
CA MET A 72 2.03 1.30 -3.63
C MET A 72 0.97 2.01 -4.49
N GLN A 73 -0.08 1.34 -4.96
CA GLN A 73 -1.15 1.99 -5.72
C GLN A 73 -1.86 3.08 -4.87
N GLU A 74 -2.10 2.82 -3.58
CA GLU A 74 -2.63 3.85 -2.67
C GLU A 74 -1.66 5.05 -2.59
N LEU A 75 -0.36 4.80 -2.43
CA LEU A 75 0.65 5.85 -2.35
C LEU A 75 0.78 6.64 -3.65
N MET A 76 0.79 5.96 -4.79
CA MET A 76 0.84 6.57 -6.11
C MET A 76 -0.39 7.44 -6.38
N SER A 77 -1.59 6.98 -5.96
CA SER A 77 -2.81 7.77 -6.09
C SER A 77 -2.72 9.10 -5.33
N ARG A 78 -2.15 9.09 -4.12
CA ARG A 78 -1.94 10.29 -3.30
C ARG A 78 -0.87 11.20 -3.86
N HIS A 79 0.24 10.62 -4.33
CA HIS A 79 1.30 11.37 -5.02
C HIS A 79 0.71 12.14 -6.21
N LYS A 80 -0.09 11.47 -7.03
CA LYS A 80 -0.75 12.07 -8.19
C LYS A 80 -1.80 13.11 -7.82
N ALA A 81 -2.60 12.87 -6.78
CA ALA A 81 -3.68 13.77 -6.37
C ALA A 81 -3.19 15.05 -5.68
N TYR A 82 -2.13 14.96 -4.89
CA TYR A 82 -1.67 16.04 -4.01
C TYR A 82 -0.27 16.59 -4.36
N ALA A 83 0.37 16.05 -5.40
CA ALA A 83 1.73 16.40 -5.81
C ALA A 83 2.77 16.31 -4.68
N LEU A 84 2.52 15.45 -3.69
CA LEU A 84 3.40 15.27 -2.53
C LEU A 84 4.59 14.37 -2.89
N PRO A 85 5.81 14.62 -2.37
CA PRO A 85 6.92 13.70 -2.56
C PRO A 85 6.56 12.25 -2.14
N PRO A 86 7.08 11.21 -2.84
CA PRO A 86 6.78 9.83 -2.51
C PRO A 86 7.07 9.44 -1.06
N ARG A 87 8.13 10.02 -0.47
CA ARG A 87 8.49 9.83 0.95
C ARG A 87 7.40 10.36 1.90
N ASP A 88 6.81 11.51 1.58
CA ASP A 88 5.76 12.12 2.41
C ASP A 88 4.43 11.37 2.26
N CYS A 89 4.13 10.87 1.06
CA CYS A 89 2.98 9.98 0.84
C CYS A 89 3.07 8.74 1.75
N LEU A 90 4.24 8.12 1.83
CA LEU A 90 4.47 6.97 2.69
C LEU A 90 4.28 7.33 4.16
N LYS A 91 4.98 8.37 4.64
CA LYS A 91 4.94 8.80 6.04
C LYS A 91 3.52 9.12 6.51
N THR A 92 2.79 9.91 5.73
CA THR A 92 1.42 10.32 6.06
C THR A 92 0.44 9.14 6.02
N THR A 93 0.57 8.23 5.06
CA THR A 93 -0.28 7.03 4.96
C THR A 93 -0.05 6.08 6.13
N LEU A 94 1.21 5.82 6.50
CA LEU A 94 1.55 4.98 7.65
C LEU A 94 1.01 5.58 8.94
N PHE A 95 1.20 6.88 9.15
CA PHE A 95 0.71 7.56 10.34
C PHE A 95 -0.82 7.51 10.44
N GLN A 96 -1.54 7.76 9.34
CA GLN A 96 -3.00 7.65 9.32
C GLN A 96 -3.49 6.21 9.55
N LYS A 97 -2.84 5.19 8.94
CA LYS A 97 -3.18 3.78 9.19
C LYS A 97 -2.95 3.42 10.65
N TRP A 98 -1.82 3.84 11.22
CA TRP A 98 -1.54 3.66 12.64
C TRP A 98 -2.60 4.32 13.52
N GLN A 99 -2.90 5.61 13.29
CA GLN A 99 -3.94 6.32 14.05
C GLN A 99 -5.30 5.62 14.02
N ARG A 100 -5.69 5.03 12.87
CA ARG A 100 -6.95 4.26 12.78
C ARG A 100 -6.90 2.93 13.55
N MET A 101 -5.75 2.26 13.57
CA MET A 101 -5.59 0.99 14.31
C MET A 101 -5.54 1.20 15.82
N ILE A 102 -4.95 2.31 16.27
CA ILE A 102 -4.86 2.65 17.70
C ILE A 102 -6.03 3.51 18.20
N ALA A 103 -6.89 3.98 17.30
CA ALA A 103 -8.09 4.70 17.68
C ALA A 103 -8.97 3.76 18.52
N PRO A 104 -9.36 4.15 19.75
CA PRO A 104 -10.35 3.40 20.50
C PRO A 104 -11.61 3.24 19.64
N PRO A 105 -12.25 2.05 19.61
CA PRO A 105 -13.55 1.93 18.99
C PRO A 105 -14.44 3.01 19.61
N GLU A 106 -15.08 3.84 18.78
CA GLU A 106 -15.95 4.91 19.29
C GLU A 106 -16.91 4.29 20.30
N SER A 107 -16.69 4.56 21.59
CA SER A 107 -17.75 4.48 22.57
C SER A 107 -18.84 5.37 22.02
N GLN A 108 -19.93 4.74 21.57
CA GLN A 108 -21.12 5.40 21.05
C GLN A 108 -21.34 6.66 21.87
N ARG A 109 -20.94 7.82 21.34
CA ARG A 109 -21.19 9.08 22.04
C ARG A 109 -22.71 9.15 22.13
N PRO A 110 -23.33 9.10 23.32
CA PRO A 110 -24.76 9.26 23.39
C PRO A 110 -25.08 10.58 22.70
N ALA A 111 -25.99 10.52 21.73
CA ALA A 111 -26.39 11.65 20.91
C ALA A 111 -26.51 12.87 21.81
N ASN A 112 -25.68 13.88 21.54
CA ASN A 112 -25.58 15.08 22.36
C ASN A 112 -26.99 15.66 22.42
N LYS A 113 -27.71 15.43 23.53
CA LYS A 113 -29.04 15.99 23.76
C LYS A 113 -28.80 17.48 23.92
N ARG A 114 -28.83 18.17 22.77
CA ARG A 114 -28.92 19.61 22.59
C ARG A 114 -29.80 20.13 23.71
N ARG A 115 -29.15 20.67 24.75
CA ARG A 115 -29.82 21.17 25.95
C ARG A 115 -30.83 22.20 25.49
N LYS A 116 -32.10 21.86 25.67
CA LYS A 116 -33.28 22.64 25.32
C LYS A 116 -33.06 24.10 25.74
N ARG A 117 -33.02 25.02 24.76
CA ARG A 117 -33.05 26.48 24.99
C ARG A 117 -34.26 26.75 25.89
N LYS A 118 -34.01 27.24 27.11
CA LYS A 118 -35.06 27.78 27.98
C LYS A 118 -35.30 29.22 27.49
N GLY A 119 -36.47 29.45 26.92
CA GLY A 119 -36.94 30.79 26.62
C GLY A 119 -37.24 31.53 27.92
N SER A 120 -36.81 32.77 27.99
CA SER A 120 -37.35 33.78 28.91
C SER A 120 -37.26 35.13 28.21
N GLN A 121 -38.34 35.87 28.36
CA GLN A 121 -38.77 37.01 27.56
C GLN A 121 -38.58 38.30 28.36
N SER A 122 -37.85 39.25 27.79
CA SER A 122 -37.87 40.70 28.08
C SER A 122 -36.99 41.34 26.99
N GLY A 123 -37.41 42.28 26.15
CA GLY A 123 -38.18 43.49 26.40
C GLY A 123 -37.19 44.66 26.43
N GLY A 124 -37.04 45.42 25.34
CA GLY A 124 -36.36 46.73 25.37
C GLY A 124 -35.43 47.06 24.19
N ALA A 125 -35.95 47.88 23.27
CA ALA A 125 -35.38 49.01 22.50
C ALA A 125 -33.93 49.04 21.95
N ALA A 126 -33.83 49.68 20.78
CA ALA A 126 -32.70 49.93 19.90
C ALA A 126 -31.59 50.86 20.43
N ASN A 127 -30.34 50.68 19.96
CA ASN A 127 -29.62 51.65 19.08
C ASN A 127 -28.13 51.32 18.83
N ASN A 128 -27.65 51.82 17.68
CA ASN A 128 -26.34 51.78 17.03
C ASN A 128 -25.08 52.06 17.88
N ALA A 129 -23.97 51.33 17.62
CA ALA A 129 -22.69 51.81 17.04
C ALA A 129 -21.49 50.81 17.27
N PRO A 130 -20.43 50.79 16.41
CA PRO A 130 -19.33 49.79 16.37
C PRO A 130 -17.97 50.35 16.88
N PRO A 131 -16.78 49.74 16.61
CA PRO A 131 -16.27 48.37 16.86
C PRO A 131 -14.95 48.37 17.70
N VAL A 132 -14.49 47.22 18.21
CA VAL A 132 -13.06 47.01 18.59
C VAL A 132 -12.61 45.56 18.41
N PRO A 133 -11.42 45.30 17.82
CA PRO A 133 -10.95 43.96 17.48
C PRO A 133 -10.11 43.36 18.61
N ASN A 134 -10.28 42.07 18.91
CA ASN A 134 -9.29 41.38 19.74
C ASN A 134 -8.93 40.00 19.16
N LYS A 135 -7.75 39.96 18.55
CA LYS A 135 -6.99 38.76 18.19
C LYS A 135 -6.62 38.00 19.47
N LYS A 136 -7.08 36.75 19.62
CA LYS A 136 -6.34 35.69 20.33
C LYS A 136 -6.64 34.33 19.68
N ARG A 137 -5.96 34.04 18.56
CA ARG A 137 -5.73 32.67 18.10
C ARG A 137 -4.51 32.14 18.84
N SER A 138 -4.68 31.04 19.57
CA SER A 138 -3.60 30.30 20.23
C SER A 138 -2.59 29.76 19.20
N PRO A 139 -1.27 29.83 19.44
CA PRO A 139 -0.27 29.23 18.57
C PRO A 139 -0.18 27.73 18.85
N GLY A 140 -0.51 26.90 17.86
CA GLY A 140 -0.14 25.48 17.87
C GLY A 140 1.38 25.31 17.66
N PRO A 141 1.98 24.20 18.12
CA PRO A 141 3.42 24.03 18.09
C PRO A 141 3.91 23.83 16.65
N ASN A 142 4.70 24.80 16.18
CA ASN A 142 5.36 24.78 14.89
C ASN A 142 6.71 24.06 15.06
N PHE A 143 6.80 22.80 14.67
CA PHE A 143 8.09 22.09 14.60
C PHE A 143 8.74 22.38 13.23
N SER A 144 9.49 23.48 13.16
CA SER A 144 10.47 23.69 12.11
C SER A 144 11.73 22.90 12.47
N LEU A 145 12.00 21.80 11.77
CA LEU A 145 13.32 21.17 11.79
C LEU A 145 14.11 21.70 10.60
N ALA A 146 15.26 22.29 10.93
CA ALA A 146 16.16 23.04 10.08
C ALA A 146 16.47 22.36 8.74
N SER A 147 16.44 23.17 7.66
CA SER A 147 17.30 22.95 6.50
C SER A 147 18.75 22.92 6.95
N GLN A 148 19.43 21.80 6.70
CA GLN A 148 20.88 21.74 6.55
C GLN A 148 21.24 20.47 5.76
N ASP A 149 21.51 20.70 4.47
CA ASP A 149 22.60 20.17 3.65
C ASP A 149 22.97 18.67 3.73
N VAL A 150 22.78 17.94 2.62
CA VAL A 150 23.86 17.15 2.00
C VAL A 150 23.77 17.22 0.47
N MET A 151 24.94 17.50 -0.10
CA MET A 151 25.29 17.89 -1.46
C MET A 151 25.14 16.77 -2.51
N VAL A 152 24.68 17.19 -3.70
CA VAL A 152 24.84 16.67 -5.06
C VAL A 152 25.61 15.34 -5.21
N VAL A 153 24.91 14.28 -5.63
CA VAL A 153 25.53 13.10 -6.25
C VAL A 153 25.74 13.42 -7.72
N GLY A 154 27.00 13.59 -8.12
CA GLY A 154 27.38 13.81 -9.51
C GLY A 154 26.93 12.67 -10.42
N GLU A 155 26.58 13.02 -11.66
CA GLU A 155 26.27 12.07 -12.73
C GLU A 155 27.41 11.06 -12.93
N PRO A 156 27.12 9.77 -13.20
CA PRO A 156 28.15 8.87 -13.69
C PRO A 156 28.46 9.25 -15.14
N SER A 157 29.63 9.84 -15.38
CA SER A 157 30.08 10.11 -16.74
C SER A 157 30.34 8.81 -17.49
N LEU A 158 29.74 8.75 -18.66
CA LEU A 158 29.74 7.67 -19.64
C LEU A 158 31.08 7.68 -20.41
N MET A 159 31.75 6.52 -20.48
CA MET A 159 32.46 6.01 -21.67
C MET A 159 33.54 6.87 -22.36
N GLY A 160 34.77 6.36 -22.44
CA GLY A 160 35.69 6.67 -23.55
C GLY A 160 37.18 6.45 -23.28
N GLY A 161 37.81 5.56 -24.05
CA GLY A 161 39.27 5.46 -24.21
C GLY A 161 39.87 4.14 -23.76
#